data_AF-A0A8T5W8R0-F1
#
_entry.id   AF-A0A8T5W8R0-F1
#
_cell.length_a   1.000
_cell.length_b   1.000
_cell.length_c   1.000
_cell.angle_alpha   90.00
_cell.angle_beta   90.00
_cell.angle_gamma   90.00
#
_symmetry.space_group_name_H-M   'P 1'
#
loop_
_entity.id
_entity.type
_entity.pdbx_description
1 polymer ?
#
loop_
_entity_poly.entity_id
_entity_poly.type
_entity_poly.pdbx_seq_one_letter_code
_entity_poly.pdbx_strand_id
1 'polypeptide(L)'
;MNEYYEIPSRYLIGFKIFLLLVGAAIVVLMKFTLSWSQLPYLSISLASLAAILSLFRLKYGLWFFLFLIPLLSSIPSLLDIPNFYLIEIVFLTVFLVWLVKSIVGKDVKLVRTCLDIPLAVFLLVVSISCLLTLAKVNHLFSNLLAGNLKETLQKIAVFDRSTNIANLYTLRYTLTIFEGVLCYFLLTNNLRSRDSIVKAVTIILISSAVVAGYGVFQYFTRFHLLPYWVRANPNLTRINSTLQSPHSLGSYFSFTASAIVSAMSLAFSGWL
;
A
#
# COMPACT_ATOMS: atom_id res chain seq x y z
N MET A 1 -1.68 -16.27 27.68
CA MET A 1 -0.34 -16.77 27.26
C MET A 1 -0.46 -17.11 25.78
N ASN A 2 -0.05 -16.21 24.88
CA ASN A 2 -0.10 -16.50 23.44
C ASN A 2 1.16 -17.29 23.08
N GLU A 3 0.99 -18.58 22.77
CA GLU A 3 2.05 -19.41 22.21
C GLU A 3 2.36 -18.91 20.80
N TYR A 4 3.36 -18.03 20.69
CA TYR A 4 3.92 -17.67 19.40
C TYR A 4 4.76 -18.85 18.89
N TYR A 5 4.27 -19.54 17.87
CA TYR A 5 5.02 -20.59 17.19
C TYR A 5 6.09 -19.96 16.27
N GLU A 6 7.36 -20.20 16.57
CA GLU A 6 8.47 -19.79 15.71
C GLU A 6 8.54 -20.67 14.45
N ILE A 7 8.61 -20.05 13.27
CA ILE A 7 8.78 -20.77 12.00
C ILE A 7 10.22 -21.31 11.92
N PRO A 8 10.44 -22.60 11.56
CA PRO A 8 11.78 -23.17 11.45
C PRO A 8 12.68 -22.36 10.50
N SER A 9 13.93 -22.13 10.91
CA SER A 9 14.89 -21.24 10.24
C SER A 9 15.09 -21.50 8.74
N ARG A 10 15.01 -22.77 8.31
CA ARG A 10 15.14 -23.18 6.90
C ARG A 10 14.07 -22.58 5.97
N TYR A 11 12.83 -22.47 6.43
CA TYR A 11 11.75 -21.86 5.63
C TYR A 11 11.87 -20.33 5.60
N LEU A 12 12.49 -19.76 6.63
CA LEU A 12 12.68 -18.33 6.79
C LEU A 12 13.65 -17.75 5.74
N ILE A 13 14.70 -18.51 5.36
CA ILE A 13 15.68 -18.09 4.35
C ILE A 13 15.02 -18.04 2.97
N GLY A 14 14.32 -19.11 2.57
CA GLY A 14 13.62 -19.16 1.28
C GLY A 14 12.58 -18.04 1.14
N PHE A 15 11.81 -17.78 2.20
CA PHE A 15 10.84 -16.68 2.22
C PHE A 15 11.50 -15.30 2.13
N LYS A 16 12.62 -15.06 2.83
CA LYS A 16 13.38 -13.80 2.73
C LYS A 16 13.92 -13.57 1.32
N ILE A 17 14.46 -14.61 0.68
CA ILE A 17 14.92 -14.53 -0.70
C ILE A 17 13.75 -14.21 -1.63
N PHE A 18 12.61 -14.88 -1.46
CA PHE A 18 11.40 -14.59 -2.22
C PHE A 18 10.95 -13.13 -2.08
N LEU A 19 10.86 -12.60 -0.85
CA LEU A 19 10.52 -11.20 -0.62
C LEU A 19 11.53 -10.22 -1.24
N LEU A 20 12.82 -10.59 -1.29
CA LEU A 20 13.85 -9.78 -1.94
C LEU A 20 13.71 -9.79 -3.46
N LEU A 21 13.41 -10.94 -4.06
CA LEU A 21 13.12 -11.02 -5.49
C LEU A 21 11.87 -10.21 -5.85
N VAL A 22 10.82 -10.28 -5.04
CA VAL A 22 9.61 -9.45 -5.21
C VAL A 22 9.94 -7.96 -5.07
N GLY A 23 10.68 -7.56 -4.04
CA GLY A 23 11.09 -6.18 -3.84
C GLY A 23 11.96 -5.65 -4.99
N ALA A 24 12.92 -6.44 -5.46
CA ALA A 24 13.76 -6.11 -6.59
C ALA A 24 12.94 -6.00 -7.89
N ALA A 25 12.01 -6.94 -8.13
CA ALA A 25 11.12 -6.89 -9.27
C ALA A 25 10.24 -5.62 -9.26
N ILE A 26 9.72 -5.22 -8.09
CA ILE A 26 8.98 -3.97 -7.93
C ILE A 26 9.86 -2.76 -8.26
N VAL A 27 11.08 -2.68 -7.73
CA VAL A 27 12.01 -1.57 -8.03
C VAL A 27 12.37 -1.50 -9.51
N VAL A 28 12.59 -2.65 -10.16
CA VAL A 28 12.86 -2.72 -11.60
C VAL A 28 11.63 -2.27 -12.39
N LEU A 29 10.43 -2.75 -12.04
CA LEU A 29 9.17 -2.31 -12.65
C LEU A 29 8.97 -0.80 -12.46
N MET A 30 9.30 -0.25 -11.29
CA MET A 30 9.26 1.20 -11.05
C MET A 30 10.25 1.93 -11.95
N LYS A 31 11.47 1.44 -12.16
CA LYS A 31 12.42 2.06 -13.09
C LYS A 31 11.92 2.07 -14.53
N PHE A 32 11.20 1.03 -14.96
CA PHE A 32 10.64 0.98 -16.31
C PHE A 32 9.38 1.84 -16.47
N THR A 33 8.61 2.01 -15.41
CA THR A 33 7.36 2.79 -15.42
C THR A 33 7.57 4.27 -15.07
N LEU A 34 8.60 4.60 -14.28
CA LEU A 34 8.97 5.97 -13.91
C LEU A 34 10.26 6.41 -14.60
N SER A 35 10.15 7.47 -15.41
CA SER A 35 11.33 8.24 -15.81
C SER A 35 11.88 8.97 -14.58
N TRP A 36 13.09 8.60 -14.13
CA TRP A 36 13.72 9.17 -12.93
C TRP A 36 13.89 10.69 -12.98
N SER A 37 14.00 11.27 -14.18
CA SER A 37 14.04 12.73 -14.36
C SER A 37 12.71 13.42 -14.07
N GLN A 38 11.62 12.67 -13.96
CA GLN A 38 10.27 13.16 -13.68
C GLN A 38 9.85 12.95 -12.23
N LEU A 39 10.70 12.34 -11.39
CA LEU A 39 10.41 12.20 -9.96
C LEU A 39 10.42 13.59 -9.32
N PRO A 40 9.28 14.06 -8.76
CA PRO A 40 9.23 15.36 -8.11
C PRO A 40 10.19 15.36 -6.93
N TYR A 41 10.89 16.47 -6.69
CA TYR A 41 11.79 16.64 -5.54
C TYR A 41 11.15 16.20 -4.21
N LEU A 42 9.83 16.44 -4.07
CA LEU A 42 9.03 16.00 -2.93
C LEU A 42 9.11 14.47 -2.70
N SER A 43 9.04 13.66 -3.75
CA SER A 43 9.10 12.20 -3.64
C SER A 43 10.45 11.71 -3.12
N ILE A 44 11.54 12.32 -3.62
CA ILE A 44 12.90 12.03 -3.20
C ILE A 44 13.08 12.43 -1.73
N SER A 45 12.65 13.65 -1.35
CA SER A 45 12.74 14.11 0.04
C SER A 45 11.97 13.21 1.01
N LEU A 46 10.74 12.80 0.66
CA LEU A 46 9.93 11.89 1.47
C LEU A 46 10.56 10.50 1.58
N ALA A 47 11.07 9.95 0.48
CA ALA A 47 11.77 8.67 0.47
C ALA A 47 13.05 8.74 1.33
N SER A 48 13.89 9.75 1.15
CA SER A 48 15.11 9.94 1.93
C SER A 48 14.80 10.07 3.42
N LEU A 49 13.79 10.85 3.80
CA LEU A 49 13.38 10.98 5.20
C LEU A 49 12.88 9.64 5.76
N ALA A 50 12.03 8.92 5.02
CA ALA A 50 11.56 7.60 5.41
C ALA A 50 12.71 6.60 5.58
N ALA A 51 13.69 6.62 4.67
CA ALA A 51 14.88 5.79 4.74
C ALA A 51 15.73 6.11 5.98
N ILE A 52 16.04 7.39 6.22
CA ILE A 52 16.83 7.85 7.37
C ILE A 52 16.17 7.44 8.68
N LEU A 53 14.87 7.72 8.82
CA LEU A 53 14.10 7.33 10.01
C LEU A 53 14.11 5.81 10.21
N SER A 54 13.90 5.04 9.14
CA SER A 54 13.89 3.57 9.18
C SER A 54 15.26 2.96 9.50
N LEU A 55 16.33 3.54 8.95
CA LEU A 55 17.71 3.14 9.19
C LEU A 55 18.14 3.44 10.62
N PHE A 56 17.76 4.60 11.17
CA PHE A 56 17.99 4.92 12.57
C PHE A 56 17.22 3.97 13.49
N ARG A 57 15.88 3.94 13.38
CA ARG A 57 15.03 2.94 14.05
C ARG A 57 13.79 2.67 13.21
N LEU A 58 13.60 1.41 12.84
CA LEU A 58 12.50 1.02 11.93
C LEU A 58 11.12 1.48 12.41
N LYS A 59 10.89 1.49 13.73
CA LYS A 59 9.64 2.00 14.33
C LYS A 59 9.33 3.45 13.91
N TYR A 60 10.33 4.34 13.82
CA TYR A 60 10.10 5.73 13.39
C TYR A 60 9.71 5.83 11.92
N GLY A 61 10.33 5.01 11.06
CA GLY A 61 9.92 4.87 9.67
C GLY A 61 8.46 4.41 9.53
N LEU A 62 8.05 3.43 10.35
CA LEU A 62 6.67 2.95 10.39
C LEU A 62 5.69 4.01 10.89
N TRP A 63 6.02 4.75 11.95
CA TRP A 63 5.22 5.87 12.44
C TRP A 63 5.02 6.95 11.39
N PHE A 64 6.11 7.31 10.71
CA PHE A 64 6.08 8.26 9.61
C PHE A 64 5.20 7.78 8.46
N PHE A 65 5.36 6.51 8.05
CA PHE A 65 4.52 5.90 7.02
C PHE A 65 3.03 5.90 7.41
N LEU A 66 2.67 5.39 8.60
CA LEU A 66 1.28 5.34 9.07
C LEU A 66 0.62 6.72 9.17
N PHE A 67 1.38 7.73 9.59
CA PHE A 67 0.91 9.11 9.62
C PHE A 67 0.61 9.64 8.21
N LEU A 68 1.42 9.28 7.23
CA LEU A 68 1.34 9.79 5.87
C LEU A 68 0.32 9.09 4.97
N ILE A 69 -0.10 7.87 5.29
CA ILE A 69 -1.07 7.09 4.48
C ILE A 69 -2.25 7.93 3.99
N PRO A 70 -3.01 8.60 4.87
CA PRO A 70 -4.20 9.33 4.41
C PRO A 70 -3.85 10.71 3.84
N LEU A 71 -2.67 11.24 4.14
CA LEU A 71 -2.25 12.58 3.72
C LEU A 71 -1.71 12.61 2.29
N LEU A 72 -0.94 11.60 1.89
CA LEU A 72 -0.19 11.63 0.62
C LEU A 72 -0.98 11.14 -0.61
N SER A 73 -2.18 10.60 -0.41
CA SER A 73 -2.87 9.88 -1.50
C SER A 73 -3.32 10.78 -2.67
N SER A 74 -3.51 12.08 -2.44
CA SER A 74 -3.91 13.05 -3.46
C SER A 74 -3.00 14.28 -3.55
N ILE A 75 -1.95 14.40 -2.74
CA ILE A 75 -1.01 15.53 -2.83
C ILE A 75 -0.45 15.75 -4.25
N PRO A 76 -0.08 14.70 -5.01
CA PRO A 76 0.35 14.89 -6.40
C PRO A 76 -0.69 15.65 -7.22
N SER A 77 -1.97 15.25 -7.10
CA SER A 77 -3.07 15.92 -7.81
C SER A 77 -3.34 17.35 -7.29
N LEU A 78 -3.04 17.64 -6.02
CA LEU A 78 -3.17 19.00 -5.48
C LEU A 78 -2.06 19.93 -5.98
N LEU A 79 -0.89 19.37 -6.27
CA LEU A 79 0.28 20.12 -6.73
C LEU A 79 0.44 20.10 -8.26
N ASP A 80 -0.55 19.58 -9.00
CA ASP A 80 -0.50 19.34 -10.45
C ASP A 80 0.76 18.56 -10.89
N ILE A 81 1.26 17.70 -10.00
CA ILE A 81 2.36 16.79 -10.28
C ILE A 81 1.78 15.56 -10.96
N PRO A 82 2.48 14.94 -11.95
CA PRO A 82 2.04 13.67 -12.52
C PRO A 82 1.68 12.69 -11.41
N ASN A 83 0.62 11.91 -11.60
CA ASN A 83 0.08 10.99 -10.58
C ASN A 83 1.14 9.97 -10.15
N PHE A 84 1.96 10.37 -9.18
CA PHE A 84 2.92 9.54 -8.51
C PHE A 84 2.32 9.12 -7.19
N TYR A 85 2.42 7.84 -6.98
CA TYR A 85 1.98 7.12 -5.83
C TYR A 85 3.00 7.36 -4.68
N LEU A 86 2.97 8.58 -4.11
CA LEU A 86 3.92 9.05 -3.09
C LEU A 86 3.90 8.14 -1.87
N ILE A 87 2.72 7.64 -1.48
CA ILE A 87 2.60 6.75 -0.34
C ILE A 87 3.26 5.39 -0.63
N GLU A 88 3.20 4.90 -1.87
CA GLU A 88 3.86 3.68 -2.32
C GLU A 88 5.37 3.85 -2.32
N ILE A 89 5.89 5.01 -2.71
CA ILE A 89 7.33 5.31 -2.62
C ILE A 89 7.80 5.26 -1.16
N VAL A 90 7.06 5.92 -0.25
CA VAL A 90 7.38 5.89 1.20
C VAL A 90 7.28 4.48 1.74
N PHE A 91 6.20 3.75 1.41
CA PHE A 91 5.98 2.36 1.81
C PHE A 91 7.14 1.47 1.37
N LEU A 92 7.46 1.47 0.08
CA LEU A 92 8.53 0.64 -0.49
C LEU A 92 9.88 0.98 0.14
N THR A 93 10.13 2.25 0.43
CA THR A 93 11.36 2.66 1.12
C THR A 93 11.44 2.05 2.52
N VAL A 94 10.39 2.19 3.33
CA VAL A 94 10.34 1.61 4.69
C VAL A 94 10.44 0.07 4.62
N PHE A 95 9.74 -0.54 3.67
CA PHE A 95 9.73 -1.98 3.46
C PHE A 95 11.10 -2.51 3.05
N LEU A 96 11.80 -1.87 2.12
CA LEU A 96 13.15 -2.26 1.69
C LEU A 96 14.15 -2.16 2.85
N VAL A 97 14.08 -1.09 3.66
CA VAL A 97 14.93 -0.97 4.85
C VAL A 97 14.62 -2.07 5.87
N TRP A 98 13.34 -2.38 6.10
CA TRP A 98 12.96 -3.52 6.94
C TRP A 98 13.51 -4.84 6.39
N LEU A 99 13.42 -5.06 5.09
CA LEU A 99 13.89 -6.28 4.44
C LEU A 99 15.41 -6.42 4.58
N VAL A 100 16.18 -5.37 4.31
CA VAL A 100 17.65 -5.36 4.48
C VAL A 100 18.00 -5.68 5.93
N LYS A 101 17.36 -5.01 6.91
CA LYS A 101 17.58 -5.28 8.33
C LYS A 101 17.18 -6.72 8.71
N SER A 102 16.13 -7.25 8.10
CA SER A 102 15.67 -8.63 8.33
C SER A 102 16.67 -9.67 7.85
N ILE A 103 17.35 -9.39 6.73
CA ILE A 103 18.34 -10.29 6.14
C ILE A 103 19.66 -10.19 6.91
N VAL A 104 20.16 -8.98 7.16
CA VAL A 104 21.46 -8.74 7.79
C VAL A 104 21.41 -9.03 9.30
N GLY A 105 20.38 -8.55 10.00
CA GLY A 105 20.36 -8.54 11.46
C GLY A 105 19.96 -9.85 12.13
N LYS A 106 19.50 -10.87 11.40
CA LYS A 106 18.87 -12.11 11.92
C LYS A 106 17.69 -11.91 12.90
N ASP A 107 17.36 -10.68 13.30
CA ASP A 107 16.40 -10.34 14.35
C ASP A 107 14.92 -10.44 13.93
N VAL A 108 14.65 -10.57 12.64
CA VAL A 108 13.25 -10.63 12.17
C VAL A 108 12.76 -12.07 12.19
N LYS A 109 12.08 -12.39 13.30
CA LYS A 109 11.27 -13.59 13.47
C LYS A 109 9.91 -13.35 12.81
N LEU A 110 9.54 -14.18 11.83
CA LEU A 110 8.18 -14.18 11.30
C LEU A 110 7.24 -14.72 12.37
N VAL A 111 6.33 -13.87 12.82
CA VAL A 111 5.36 -14.23 13.85
C VAL A 111 4.09 -14.70 13.19
N ARG A 112 3.60 -15.88 13.61
CA ARG A 112 2.27 -16.30 13.22
C ARG A 112 1.20 -15.56 14.03
N THR A 113 0.16 -15.09 13.34
CA THR A 113 -1.01 -14.50 13.99
C THR A 113 -2.28 -15.27 13.65
N CYS A 114 -3.35 -15.09 14.42
CA CYS A 114 -4.65 -15.67 14.11
C CYS A 114 -5.23 -15.20 12.77
N LEU A 115 -4.75 -14.07 12.24
CA LEU A 115 -5.17 -13.52 10.95
C LEU A 115 -4.44 -14.17 9.77
N ASP A 116 -3.39 -14.96 10.00
CA ASP A 116 -2.63 -15.59 8.92
C ASP A 116 -3.46 -16.60 8.13
N ILE A 117 -4.33 -17.37 8.80
CA ILE A 117 -5.19 -18.35 8.14
C ILE A 117 -6.24 -17.65 7.27
N PRO A 118 -7.04 -16.68 7.79
CA PRO A 118 -7.94 -15.88 6.96
C PRO A 118 -7.22 -15.20 5.79
N LEU A 119 -6.04 -14.62 6.03
CA LEU A 119 -5.24 -13.99 4.98
C LEU A 119 -4.78 -14.99 3.93
N ALA A 120 -4.32 -16.18 4.33
CA ALA A 120 -3.91 -17.23 3.40
C ALA A 120 -5.09 -17.73 2.56
N VAL A 121 -6.27 -17.92 3.16
CA VAL A 121 -7.50 -18.27 2.43
C VAL A 121 -7.89 -17.17 1.44
N PHE A 122 -7.86 -15.91 1.87
CA PHE A 122 -8.10 -14.77 1.00
C PHE A 122 -7.12 -14.75 -0.19
N LEU A 123 -5.82 -14.92 0.08
CA LEU A 123 -4.80 -14.94 -0.97
C LEU A 123 -4.95 -16.15 -1.91
N LEU A 124 -5.35 -17.30 -1.40
CA LEU A 124 -5.67 -18.47 -2.22
C LEU A 124 -6.83 -18.16 -3.16
N VAL A 125 -7.93 -17.60 -2.65
CA VAL A 125 -9.10 -17.22 -3.44
C VAL A 125 -8.71 -16.20 -4.50
N VAL A 126 -8.01 -15.13 -4.13
CA VAL A 126 -7.53 -14.11 -5.07
C VAL A 126 -6.62 -14.71 -6.15
N SER A 127 -5.70 -15.59 -5.75
CA SER A 127 -4.78 -16.24 -6.70
C SER A 127 -5.52 -17.14 -7.68
N ILE A 128 -6.48 -17.94 -7.21
CA ILE A 128 -7.35 -18.77 -8.07
C ILE A 128 -8.16 -17.87 -9.01
N SER A 129 -8.79 -16.81 -8.50
CA SER A 129 -9.54 -15.86 -9.34
C SER A 129 -8.67 -15.19 -10.39
N CYS A 130 -7.43 -14.81 -10.02
CA CYS A 130 -6.45 -14.23 -10.95
C CYS A 130 -6.05 -15.24 -12.03
N LEU A 131 -5.71 -16.47 -11.66
CA LEU A 131 -5.36 -17.54 -12.60
C LEU A 131 -6.52 -17.88 -13.54
N LEU A 132 -7.75 -17.99 -13.04
CA LEU A 132 -8.95 -18.22 -13.87
C LEU A 132 -9.20 -17.06 -14.83
N THR A 133 -9.02 -15.82 -14.38
CA THR A 133 -9.14 -14.64 -15.23
C THR A 133 -8.07 -14.63 -16.31
N LEU A 134 -6.81 -14.87 -15.95
CA LEU A 134 -5.70 -14.99 -16.89
C LEU A 134 -5.93 -16.13 -17.89
N ALA A 135 -6.47 -17.27 -17.44
CA ALA A 135 -6.80 -18.39 -18.30
C ALA A 135 -7.89 -18.06 -19.31
N LYS A 136 -8.93 -17.36 -18.85
CA LYS A 136 -10.04 -16.92 -19.69
C LYS A 136 -9.61 -15.84 -20.70
N VAL A 137 -8.87 -14.83 -20.24
CA VAL A 137 -8.46 -13.68 -21.07
C VAL A 137 -7.37 -14.07 -22.07
N ASN A 138 -6.38 -14.85 -21.66
CA ASN A 138 -5.28 -15.23 -22.56
C ASN A 138 -5.56 -16.50 -23.36
N HIS A 139 -6.74 -17.11 -23.18
CA HIS A 139 -7.09 -18.40 -23.76
C HIS A 139 -5.99 -19.45 -23.51
N LEU A 140 -5.60 -19.64 -22.24
CA LEU A 140 -4.45 -20.49 -21.83
C LEU A 140 -4.51 -21.92 -22.38
N PHE A 141 -5.70 -22.42 -22.68
CA PHE A 141 -5.92 -23.76 -23.23
C PHE A 141 -6.17 -23.78 -24.75
N SER A 142 -5.92 -22.67 -25.45
CA SER A 142 -6.04 -22.57 -26.90
C SER A 142 -4.66 -22.51 -27.56
N ASN A 143 -4.59 -22.94 -28.82
CA ASN A 143 -3.40 -22.79 -29.65
C ASN A 143 -3.00 -21.32 -29.91
N LEU A 144 -3.85 -20.35 -29.52
CA LEU A 144 -3.61 -18.91 -29.66
C LEU A 144 -2.75 -18.32 -28.52
N LEU A 145 -2.42 -19.11 -27.49
CA LEU A 145 -1.68 -18.64 -26.32
C LEU A 145 -0.34 -17.97 -26.71
N ALA A 146 0.45 -18.61 -27.57
CA ALA A 146 1.76 -18.09 -27.96
C ALA A 146 1.66 -16.76 -28.73
N GLY A 147 0.60 -16.59 -29.54
CA GLY A 147 0.31 -15.33 -30.24
C GLY A 147 -0.08 -14.22 -29.27
N ASN A 148 -1.01 -14.50 -28.36
CA ASN A 148 -1.49 -13.55 -27.35
C ASN A 148 -0.38 -13.12 -26.38
N LEU A 149 0.49 -14.05 -25.96
CA LEU A 149 1.63 -13.73 -25.10
C LEU A 149 2.63 -12.81 -25.80
N LYS A 150 2.95 -13.09 -27.07
CA LYS A 150 3.84 -12.24 -27.86
C LYS A 150 3.26 -10.84 -28.03
N GLU A 151 1.97 -10.74 -28.36
CA GLU A 151 1.29 -9.46 -28.52
C GLU A 151 1.21 -8.68 -27.19
N THR A 152 0.93 -9.36 -26.08
CA THR A 152 0.89 -8.75 -24.74
C THR A 152 2.27 -8.26 -24.31
N LEU A 153 3.32 -9.05 -24.53
CA LEU A 153 4.71 -8.63 -24.25
C LEU A 153 5.13 -7.47 -25.14
N GLN A 154 4.72 -7.43 -26.41
CA GLN A 154 4.95 -6.30 -27.30
C GLN A 154 4.20 -5.04 -26.83
N LYS A 155 2.95 -5.17 -26.36
CA LYS A 155 2.19 -4.06 -25.74
C LYS A 155 2.85 -3.55 -24.46
N ILE A 156 3.47 -4.41 -23.66
CA ILE A 156 4.23 -4.01 -22.48
C ILE A 156 5.57 -3.34 -22.87
N ALA A 157 6.24 -3.84 -23.92
CA ALA A 157 7.53 -3.31 -24.37
C ALA A 157 7.41 -1.95 -25.08
N VAL A 158 6.33 -1.75 -25.84
CA VAL A 158 5.99 -0.46 -26.47
C VAL A 158 5.15 0.34 -25.49
N PHE A 159 5.82 0.95 -24.52
CA PHE A 159 5.20 1.74 -23.45
C PHE A 159 4.68 3.09 -24.00
N ASP A 160 3.64 3.06 -24.85
CA ASP A 160 2.99 4.26 -25.34
C ASP A 160 1.97 4.77 -24.29
N ARG A 161 2.15 6.03 -23.86
CA ARG A 161 1.37 6.67 -22.77
C ARG A 161 -0.12 6.79 -23.05
N SER A 162 -0.52 6.77 -24.32
CA SER A 162 -1.89 7.12 -24.72
C SER A 162 -2.85 5.92 -24.78
N THR A 163 -2.36 4.71 -25.05
CA THR A 163 -3.20 3.54 -25.37
C THR A 163 -3.20 2.44 -24.31
N ASN A 164 -2.25 2.46 -23.36
CA ASN A 164 -2.03 1.34 -22.40
C ASN A 164 -2.64 1.52 -21.00
N ILE A 165 -3.43 2.57 -20.77
CA ILE A 165 -4.02 2.86 -19.44
C ILE A 165 -4.89 1.69 -18.94
N ALA A 166 -5.64 1.03 -19.85
CA ALA A 166 -6.49 -0.12 -19.53
C ALA A 166 -5.70 -1.34 -19.00
N ASN A 167 -4.59 -1.69 -19.64
CA ASN A 167 -3.76 -2.85 -19.26
C ASN A 167 -3.02 -2.63 -17.93
N LEU A 168 -2.72 -1.37 -17.59
CA LEU A 168 -2.08 -1.02 -16.33
C LEU A 168 -3.03 -1.16 -15.13
N TYR A 169 -4.36 -1.08 -15.30
CA TYR A 169 -5.29 -1.21 -14.18
C TYR A 169 -5.23 -2.59 -13.52
N THR A 170 -5.26 -3.68 -14.28
CA THR A 170 -5.21 -5.04 -13.70
C THR A 170 -3.90 -5.29 -12.95
N LEU A 171 -2.78 -4.87 -13.55
CA LEU A 171 -1.47 -4.92 -12.90
C LEU A 171 -1.48 -4.09 -11.61
N ARG A 172 -2.06 -2.89 -11.65
CA ARG A 172 -2.17 -1.99 -10.52
C ARG A 172 -2.97 -2.58 -9.38
N TYR A 173 -4.16 -3.12 -9.64
CA TYR A 173 -4.97 -3.79 -8.61
C TYR A 173 -4.22 -4.97 -7.99
N THR A 174 -3.53 -5.75 -8.81
CA THR A 174 -2.71 -6.87 -8.34
C THR A 174 -1.60 -6.36 -7.41
N LEU A 175 -0.88 -5.31 -7.82
CA LEU A 175 0.16 -4.67 -6.99
C LEU A 175 -0.42 -4.13 -5.68
N THR A 176 -1.58 -3.50 -5.69
CA THR A 176 -2.23 -3.01 -4.47
C THR A 176 -2.58 -4.13 -3.49
N ILE A 177 -3.04 -5.29 -3.98
CA ILE A 177 -3.27 -6.46 -3.13
C ILE A 177 -1.95 -6.94 -2.51
N PHE A 178 -0.90 -7.05 -3.32
CA PHE A 178 0.43 -7.43 -2.82
C PHE A 178 0.98 -6.43 -1.81
N GLU A 179 0.85 -5.13 -2.07
CA GLU A 179 1.22 -4.06 -1.13
C GLU A 179 0.49 -4.21 0.21
N GLY A 180 -0.81 -4.53 0.18
CA GLY A 180 -1.58 -4.83 1.38
C GLY A 180 -1.01 -5.99 2.20
N VAL A 181 -0.64 -7.09 1.52
CA VAL A 181 0.00 -8.26 2.17
C VAL A 181 1.37 -7.91 2.75
N LEU A 182 2.19 -7.19 1.99
CA LEU A 182 3.51 -6.75 2.44
C LEU A 182 3.40 -5.79 3.63
N CYS A 183 2.43 -4.87 3.60
CA CYS A 183 2.12 -3.97 4.70
C CYS A 183 1.67 -4.74 5.94
N TYR A 184 0.79 -5.74 5.77
CA TYR A 184 0.40 -6.64 6.86
C TYR A 184 1.61 -7.29 7.52
N PHE A 185 2.51 -7.90 6.74
CA PHE A 185 3.72 -8.51 7.29
C PHE A 185 4.65 -7.49 7.95
N LEU A 186 4.79 -6.31 7.35
CA LEU A 186 5.60 -5.24 7.91
C LEU A 186 5.07 -4.81 9.28
N LEU A 187 3.75 -4.64 9.42
CA LEU A 187 3.13 -4.22 10.68
C LEU A 187 3.16 -5.33 11.73
N THR A 188 2.72 -6.54 11.42
CA THR A 188 2.64 -7.65 12.40
C THR A 188 4.01 -8.07 12.94
N ASN A 189 5.06 -7.99 12.11
CA ASN A 189 6.41 -8.33 12.56
C ASN A 189 7.04 -7.28 13.47
N ASN A 190 6.62 -6.00 13.36
CA ASN A 190 7.25 -4.88 14.07
C ASN A 190 6.40 -4.31 15.22
N LEU A 191 5.08 -4.47 15.18
CA LEU A 191 4.11 -3.97 16.16
C LEU A 191 3.65 -5.10 17.09
N ARG A 192 4.56 -5.55 17.97
CA ARG A 192 4.30 -6.70 18.86
C ARG A 192 3.79 -6.32 20.25
N SER A 193 4.25 -5.20 20.79
CA SER A 193 3.84 -4.76 22.12
C SER A 193 2.53 -3.98 22.04
N ARG A 194 1.69 -4.14 23.06
CA ARG A 194 0.47 -3.34 23.25
C ARG A 194 0.75 -1.85 23.08
N ASP A 195 1.82 -1.34 23.70
CA ASP A 195 2.24 0.07 23.55
C ASP A 195 2.53 0.47 22.11
N SER A 196 3.12 -0.42 21.31
CA SER A 196 3.41 -0.14 19.91
C SER A 196 2.10 -0.12 19.10
N ILE A 197 1.17 -1.04 19.37
CA ILE A 197 -0.14 -1.07 18.71
C ILE A 197 -0.94 0.18 19.06
N VAL A 198 -1.00 0.55 20.35
CA VAL A 198 -1.68 1.77 20.81
C VAL A 198 -1.10 3.00 20.11
N LYS A 199 0.24 3.14 20.07
CA LYS A 199 0.90 4.24 19.35
C LYS A 199 0.56 4.26 17.87
N ALA A 200 0.51 3.10 17.20
CA ALA A 200 0.12 2.99 15.80
C ALA A 200 -1.30 3.52 15.57
N VAL A 201 -2.25 3.08 16.39
CA VAL A 201 -3.65 3.52 16.35
C VAL A 201 -3.77 5.02 16.63
N THR A 202 -3.05 5.53 17.63
CA THR A 202 -3.01 6.97 17.94
C THR A 202 -2.48 7.78 16.76
N ILE A 203 -1.43 7.33 16.08
CA ILE A 203 -0.88 8.02 14.91
C ILE A 203 -1.90 8.05 13.76
N ILE A 204 -2.58 6.93 13.49
CA ILE A 204 -3.63 6.85 12.47
C ILE A 204 -4.82 7.76 12.82
N LEU A 205 -5.17 7.85 14.10
CA LEU A 205 -6.21 8.75 14.60
C LEU A 205 -5.84 10.22 14.39
N ILE A 206 -4.60 10.60 14.72
CA ILE A 206 -4.11 11.96 14.51
C ILE A 206 -4.11 12.29 13.01
N SER A 207 -3.61 11.40 12.16
CA SER A 207 -3.61 11.65 10.71
C SER A 207 -5.03 11.71 10.14
N SER A 208 -5.95 10.87 10.63
CA SER A 208 -7.38 10.94 10.30
C SER A 208 -8.01 12.27 10.71
N ALA A 209 -7.67 12.79 11.88
CA ALA A 209 -8.16 14.08 12.36
C ALA A 209 -7.64 15.24 11.48
N VAL A 210 -6.39 15.18 11.02
CA VAL A 210 -5.84 16.15 10.06
C VAL A 210 -6.59 16.09 8.74
N VAL A 211 -6.86 14.89 8.21
CA VAL A 211 -7.65 14.70 6.98
C VAL A 211 -9.09 15.17 7.14
N ALA A 212 -9.72 14.93 8.29
CA ALA A 212 -11.05 15.44 8.60
C ALA A 212 -11.05 16.98 8.66
N GLY A 213 -10.09 17.58 9.37
CA GLY A 213 -9.93 19.03 9.47
C GLY A 213 -9.72 19.69 8.11
N TYR A 214 -8.87 19.09 7.26
CA TYR A 214 -8.70 19.55 5.88
C TYR A 214 -10.00 19.42 5.06
N GLY A 215 -10.78 18.35 5.26
CA GLY A 215 -12.09 18.19 4.63
C GLY A 215 -13.09 19.28 5.04
N VAL A 216 -13.11 19.66 6.32
CA VAL A 216 -13.92 20.78 6.82
C VAL A 216 -13.46 22.11 6.21
N PHE A 217 -12.14 22.35 6.15
CA PHE A 217 -11.59 23.51 5.45
C PHE A 217 -12.02 23.54 3.98
N GLN A 218 -11.97 22.39 3.29
CA GLN A 218 -12.39 22.23 1.89
C GLN A 218 -13.88 22.56 1.69
N TYR A 219 -14.73 22.19 2.65
CA TYR A 219 -16.16 22.50 2.62
C TYR A 219 -16.43 24.00 2.57
N PHE A 220 -15.78 24.77 3.44
CA PHE A 220 -16.00 26.21 3.54
C PHE A 220 -15.34 27.01 2.41
N THR A 221 -14.13 26.60 2.00
CA THR A 221 -13.33 27.37 1.02
C THR A 221 -13.55 26.92 -0.41
N ARG A 222 -14.13 25.74 -0.64
CA ARG A 222 -14.20 25.05 -1.93
C ARG A 222 -12.82 24.84 -2.60
N PHE A 223 -11.75 24.94 -1.81
CA PHE A 223 -10.38 24.84 -2.29
C PHE A 223 -10.08 23.44 -2.85
N HIS A 224 -9.50 23.37 -4.05
CA HIS A 224 -9.15 22.11 -4.72
C HIS A 224 -10.23 21.01 -4.69
N LEU A 225 -11.51 21.40 -4.79
CA LEU A 225 -12.55 20.43 -5.10
C LEU A 225 -12.30 19.84 -6.48
N LEU A 226 -12.52 18.54 -6.63
CA LEU A 226 -12.37 17.84 -7.91
C LEU A 226 -13.25 18.53 -8.99
N PRO A 227 -12.66 19.02 -10.11
CA PRO A 227 -13.37 19.84 -11.09
C PRO A 227 -14.60 19.15 -11.69
N TYR A 228 -14.53 17.84 -11.86
CA TYR A 228 -15.64 17.03 -12.35
C TYR A 228 -16.89 17.19 -11.48
N TRP A 229 -16.76 17.12 -10.15
CA TRP A 229 -17.90 17.20 -9.24
C TRP A 229 -18.47 18.61 -9.14
N VAL A 230 -17.61 19.63 -9.20
CA VAL A 230 -18.04 21.03 -9.21
C VAL A 230 -18.84 21.36 -10.48
N ARG A 231 -18.42 20.83 -11.64
CA ARG A 231 -19.13 21.03 -12.91
C ARG A 231 -20.45 20.26 -12.97
N ALA A 232 -20.47 19.03 -12.46
CA ALA A 232 -21.67 18.18 -12.51
C ALA A 232 -22.81 18.72 -11.64
N ASN A 233 -22.52 19.28 -10.46
CA ASN A 233 -23.52 19.86 -9.55
C ASN A 233 -22.90 21.02 -8.73
N PRO A 234 -22.95 22.28 -9.21
CA PRO A 234 -22.25 23.41 -8.57
C PRO A 234 -22.79 23.79 -7.17
N ASN A 235 -24.03 23.37 -6.87
CA ASN A 235 -24.67 23.60 -5.58
C ASN A 235 -24.33 22.52 -4.54
N LEU A 236 -23.72 21.40 -4.95
CA LEU A 236 -23.38 20.29 -4.08
C LEU A 236 -21.87 20.26 -3.81
N THR A 237 -21.47 20.57 -2.57
CA THR A 237 -20.07 20.54 -2.17
C THR A 237 -19.66 19.12 -1.79
N ARG A 238 -18.99 18.41 -2.71
CA ARG A 238 -18.48 17.05 -2.46
C ARG A 238 -17.03 17.09 -1.99
N ILE A 239 -16.83 16.94 -0.69
CA ILE A 239 -15.51 16.93 -0.04
C ILE A 239 -14.79 15.62 -0.38
N ASN A 240 -13.54 15.72 -0.81
CA ASN A 240 -12.63 14.57 -1.01
C ASN A 240 -11.40 14.65 -0.11
N SER A 241 -11.18 15.77 0.58
CA SER A 241 -10.02 16.04 1.43
C SER A 241 -8.70 15.73 0.68
N THR A 242 -7.86 14.87 1.26
CA THR A 242 -6.59 14.39 0.69
C THR A 242 -6.73 13.07 -0.07
N LEU A 243 -7.95 12.66 -0.45
CA LEU A 243 -8.25 11.41 -1.13
C LEU A 243 -8.76 11.64 -2.55
N GLN A 244 -8.64 10.61 -3.39
CA GLN A 244 -8.95 10.67 -4.82
C GLN A 244 -10.45 10.86 -5.12
N SER A 245 -11.34 10.53 -4.18
CA SER A 245 -12.78 10.71 -4.34
C SER A 245 -13.49 10.86 -2.99
N PRO A 246 -14.70 11.47 -2.97
CA PRO A 246 -15.53 11.53 -1.77
C PRO A 246 -15.90 10.14 -1.21
N HIS A 247 -16.06 9.14 -2.09
CA HIS A 247 -16.34 7.77 -1.67
C HIS A 247 -15.13 7.15 -0.96
N SER A 248 -13.91 7.41 -1.47
CA SER A 248 -12.68 6.98 -0.81
C SER A 248 -12.55 7.57 0.60
N LEU A 249 -12.97 8.82 0.81
CA LEU A 249 -13.03 9.47 2.13
C LEU A 249 -14.00 8.77 3.08
N GLY A 250 -15.22 8.49 2.63
CA GLY A 250 -16.21 7.74 3.42
C GLY A 250 -15.72 6.34 3.80
N SER A 251 -15.14 5.61 2.84
CA SER A 251 -14.56 4.29 3.07
C SER A 251 -13.40 4.34 4.05
N TYR A 252 -12.49 5.32 3.90
CA TYR A 252 -11.35 5.50 4.81
C TYR A 252 -11.80 5.69 6.26
N PHE A 253 -12.73 6.61 6.52
CA PHE A 253 -13.22 6.81 7.89
C PHE A 253 -13.98 5.61 8.43
N SER A 254 -14.77 4.92 7.61
CA SER A 254 -15.46 3.69 8.02
C SER A 254 -14.49 2.59 8.43
N PHE A 255 -13.42 2.39 7.65
CA PHE A 255 -12.38 1.41 7.99
C PHE A 255 -11.57 1.84 9.21
N THR A 256 -11.17 3.10 9.33
CA THR A 256 -10.47 3.60 10.52
C THR A 256 -11.33 3.43 11.76
N ALA A 257 -12.60 3.81 11.72
CA ALA A 257 -13.54 3.61 12.83
C ALA A 257 -13.67 2.13 13.21
N SER A 258 -13.82 1.24 12.23
CA SER A 258 -13.91 -0.21 12.45
C SER A 258 -12.63 -0.77 13.08
N ALA A 259 -11.47 -0.31 12.61
CA ALA A 259 -10.17 -0.70 13.16
C ALA A 259 -10.00 -0.23 14.60
N ILE A 260 -10.44 0.98 14.94
CA ILE A 260 -10.41 1.52 16.30
C ILE A 260 -11.32 0.70 17.22
N VAL A 261 -12.58 0.46 16.82
CA VAL A 261 -13.53 -0.34 17.61
C VAL A 261 -12.97 -1.74 17.85
N SER A 262 -12.38 -2.36 16.83
CA SER A 262 -11.73 -3.66 16.96
C SER A 262 -10.55 -3.63 17.92
N ALA A 263 -9.66 -2.62 17.81
CA ALA A 263 -8.51 -2.46 18.70
C ALA A 263 -8.94 -2.20 20.15
N MET A 264 -9.98 -1.40 20.37
CA MET A 264 -10.56 -1.15 21.70
C MET A 264 -11.18 -2.43 22.27
N SER A 265 -11.97 -3.15 21.49
CA SER A 265 -12.58 -4.43 21.91
C SER A 265 -11.52 -5.45 22.35
N LEU A 266 -10.42 -5.58 21.58
CA LEU A 266 -9.30 -6.44 21.93
C LEU A 266 -8.56 -5.96 23.19
N ALA A 267 -8.47 -4.65 23.42
CA ALA A 267 -7.85 -4.10 24.63
C ALA A 267 -8.72 -4.30 25.89
N PHE A 268 -10.05 -4.25 25.76
CA PHE A 268 -10.99 -4.46 26.88
C PHE A 268 -11.22 -5.94 27.20
N SER A 269 -11.10 -6.84 26.22
CA SER A 269 -11.30 -8.28 26.45
C SER A 269 -10.15 -8.97 27.20
N GLY A 270 -9.07 -8.25 27.52
CA GLY A 270 -7.90 -8.81 28.21
C GLY A 270 -7.06 -9.77 27.36
N TRP A 271 -7.33 -9.83 26.05
CA TRP A 271 -6.58 -10.66 25.08
C TRP A 271 -5.22 -10.05 24.69
N LEU A 272 -4.93 -8.80 25.10
CA LEU A 272 -3.70 -8.04 24.87
C LEU A 272 -3.02 -7.61 26.18
#